data_AF-A0A7U7J2L4-F1
#
_entry.id   AF-A0A7U7J2L4-F1
#
_cell.length_a   1.000
_cell.length_b   1.000
_cell.length_c   1.000
_cell.angle_alpha   90.00
_cell.angle_beta   90.00
_cell.angle_gamma   90.00
#
_symmetry.space_group_name_H-M   'P 1'
#
loop_
_entity.id
_entity.type
_entity.pdbx_description
1 polymer ?
#
loop_
_entity_poly.entity_id
_entity_poly.type
_entity_poly.pdbx_seq_one_letter_code
_entity_poly.pdbx_strand_id
1 'polypeptide(L)' 'MNSPHSAQRHPTLYLVYATPLIGGPTIEDMVAAGDENDAYEKARTLYPRDRYDVTVYLQSADDD' A
#
# COMPACT_ATOMS: atom_id res chain seq x y z
N MET A 1 -23.03 -10.03 29.02
CA MET A 1 -22.79 -10.96 27.90
C MET A 1 -21.79 -10.29 26.98
N ASN A 2 -20.53 -10.71 27.03
CA ASN A 2 -19.45 -10.18 26.20
C ASN A 2 -19.50 -10.88 24.85
N SER A 3 -19.88 -10.17 23.79
CA SER A 3 -19.63 -10.60 22.42
C SER A 3 -18.14 -10.37 22.17
N PRO A 4 -17.30 -11.39 21.92
CA PRO A 4 -16.01 -11.13 21.32
C PRO A 4 -16.33 -10.63 19.91
N HIS A 5 -16.25 -9.33 19.70
CA HIS A 5 -16.21 -8.78 18.36
C HIS A 5 -15.06 -9.53 17.68
N SER A 6 -15.39 -10.43 16.76
CA SER A 6 -14.45 -10.91 15.77
C SER A 6 -13.75 -9.66 15.27
N ALA A 7 -12.49 -9.48 15.63
CA ALA A 7 -11.65 -8.48 15.02
C ALA A 7 -11.61 -8.88 13.55
N GLN A 8 -12.57 -8.37 12.78
CA GLN A 8 -12.47 -8.27 11.35
C GLN A 8 -11.17 -7.49 11.19
N ARG A 9 -10.07 -8.20 10.94
CA ARG A 9 -8.81 -7.62 10.49
C ARG A 9 -9.21 -6.88 9.23
N HIS A 10 -9.59 -5.62 9.37
CA HIS A 10 -9.77 -4.75 8.25
C HIS A 10 -8.42 -4.77 7.54
N PRO A 11 -8.39 -5.15 6.25
CA PRO A 11 -7.13 -5.13 5.52
C PRO A 11 -6.56 -3.73 5.63
N THR A 12 -5.31 -3.64 6.07
CA THR A 12 -4.61 -2.37 6.14
C THR A 12 -4.41 -1.90 4.71
N LEU A 13 -4.87 -0.68 4.42
CA LEU A 13 -4.70 -0.08 3.11
C LEU A 13 -3.37 0.66 3.09
N TYR A 14 -2.58 0.39 2.06
CA TYR A 14 -1.32 1.06 1.81
C TYR A 14 -1.44 1.83 0.51
N LEU A 15 -1.03 3.09 0.55
CA LEU A 15 -0.97 3.95 -0.61
C LEU A 15 0.38 3.75 -1.31
N VAL A 16 0.34 3.44 -2.59
CA VAL A 16 1.50 3.15 -3.42
C VAL A 16 1.63 4.23 -4.46
N TYR A 17 2.75 4.94 -4.44
CA TYR A 17 3.13 5.88 -5.48
C TYR A 17 4.17 5.24 -6.39
N ALA A 18 3.82 5.02 -7.64
CA ALA A 18 4.72 4.53 -8.67
C ALA A 18 5.04 5.64 -9.66
N THR A 19 6.27 6.16 -9.60
CA THR A 19 6.75 7.21 -10.49
C THR A 19 7.56 6.58 -11.62
N PRO A 20 7.12 6.66 -12.89
CA PRO A 20 7.86 6.09 -14.00
C PRO A 20 9.21 6.79 -14.19
N LEU A 21 10.30 6.00 -14.22
CA LEU A 21 11.66 6.50 -14.37
C LEU A 21 11.92 7.14 -15.75
N ILE A 22 11.14 6.74 -16.76
CA ILE A 22 11.20 7.30 -18.12
C ILE A 22 10.60 8.72 -18.22
N GLY A 23 10.11 9.26 -17.11
CA GLY A 23 9.38 10.53 -17.06
C GLY A 23 7.91 10.31 -17.41
N GLY A 24 7.03 10.74 -16.50
CA GLY A 24 5.59 10.58 -16.66
C GLY A 24 4.84 10.93 -15.37
N PRO A 25 3.50 10.91 -15.40
CA PRO A 25 2.70 11.13 -14.21
C PRO A 25 2.92 10.02 -13.20
N THR A 26 3.04 10.38 -11.92
CA THR A 26 3.04 9.42 -10.82
C THR A 26 1.69 8.72 -10.77
N ILE A 27 1.72 7.40 -10.69
CA ILE A 27 0.55 6.55 -10.51
C ILE A 27 0.33 6.41 -9.00
N GLU A 28 -0.83 6.83 -8.53
CA GLU A 28 -1.29 6.59 -7.16
C GLU A 28 -2.21 5.37 -7.18
N ASP A 29 -1.88 4.36 -6.38
CA ASP A 29 -2.63 3.11 -6.27
C ASP A 29 -2.81 2.72 -4.80
N MET A 30 -3.85 1.96 -4.48
CA MET A 30 -4.12 1.50 -3.11
C MET A 30 -4.11 -0.02 -3.05
N VAL A 31 -3.21 -0.57 -2.22
CA VAL A 31 -3.10 -2.02 -2.03
C VAL A 31 -3.56 -2.42 -0.63
N ALA A 32 -4.49 -3.36 -0.58
CA ALA A 32 -4.87 -4.04 0.64
C ALA A 32 -3.81 -5.09 0.99
N ALA A 33 -3.15 -4.92 2.13
CA ALA A 33 -2.12 -5.82 2.62
C ALA A 33 -2.24 -6.05 4.13
N GLY A 34 -1.68 -7.17 4.61
CA GLY A 34 -1.61 -7.42 6.05
C GLY A 34 -0.63 -6.49 6.75
N ASP A 35 0.50 -6.21 6.09
CA ASP A 35 1.67 -5.53 6.63
C ASP A 35 2.39 -4.75 5.51
N GLU A 36 3.28 -3.83 5.89
CA GLU A 36 4.03 -2.99 4.94
C GLU A 36 4.84 -3.84 3.96
N ASN A 37 5.45 -4.93 4.42
CA ASN A 37 6.23 -5.82 3.55
C ASN A 37 5.34 -6.52 2.51
N ASP A 38 4.13 -6.95 2.88
CA ASP A 38 3.17 -7.56 1.95
C ASP A 38 2.68 -6.54 0.91
N ALA A 39 2.42 -5.30 1.34
CA ALA A 39 2.13 -4.19 0.44
C ALA A 39 3.30 -3.93 -0.53
N TYR A 40 4.53 -3.99 -0.02
CA TYR A 40 5.74 -3.78 -0.78
C TYR A 40 5.96 -4.84 -1.85
N GLU A 41 5.74 -6.12 -1.53
CA GLU A 41 5.85 -7.22 -2.49
C GLU A 41 4.77 -7.14 -3.59
N LYS A 42 3.54 -6.79 -3.21
CA LYS A 42 2.44 -6.53 -4.16
C LYS A 42 2.76 -5.35 -5.07
N ALA A 43 3.21 -4.23 -4.49
CA ALA A 43 3.58 -3.04 -5.22
C ALA A 43 4.73 -3.29 -6.21
N ARG A 44 5.76 -4.04 -5.82
CA ARG A 44 6.88 -4.43 -6.72
C ARG A 44 6.44 -5.34 -7.85
N THR A 45 5.43 -6.18 -7.62
CA THR A 45 4.87 -7.05 -8.66
C THR A 45 4.15 -6.23 -9.72
N LEU A 46 3.42 -5.19 -9.31
CA LEU A 46 2.69 -4.28 -10.21
C LEU A 46 3.62 -3.26 -10.89
N TYR A 47 4.55 -2.71 -10.13
CA TYR A 47 5.46 -1.64 -10.52
C TYR A 47 6.90 -2.07 -10.25
N PRO A 48 7.57 -2.72 -11.23
CA PRO A 48 8.93 -3.15 -11.04
C PRO A 48 9.87 -1.95 -10.90
N ARG A 49 10.76 -2.01 -9.89
CA ARG A 49 11.78 -0.98 -9.59
C ARG A 49 12.67 -0.58 -10.75
N ASP A 50 12.79 -1.45 -11.75
CA ASP A 50 13.58 -1.20 -12.97
C ASP A 50 12.96 -0.12 -13.87
N ARG A 51 11.65 0.11 -13.73
CA ARG A 51 10.89 1.06 -14.55
C ARG A 51 10.16 2.13 -13.75
N TYR A 52 9.88 1.86 -12.48
CA TYR A 52 9.13 2.74 -11.59
C TYR A 52 9.87 2.91 -10.27
N ASP A 53 10.02 4.15 -9.83
CA ASP A 53 10.34 4.43 -8.44
C ASP A 53 9.07 4.25 -7.60
N VAL A 54 9.07 3.24 -6.72
CA VAL A 54 7.89 2.85 -5.94
C VAL A 54 8.09 3.24 -4.49
N THR A 55 7.19 4.08 -3.99
CA THR A 55 7.10 4.45 -2.58
C THR A 55 5.78 3.96 -2.00
N VAL A 56 5.84 3.26 -0.87
CA VAL A 56 4.66 2.74 -0.18
C VAL A 56 4.52 3.50 1.13
N TYR A 57 3.34 4.07 1.36
CA TYR A 57 2.97 4.72 2.61
C TYR A 57 1.81 3.95 3.24
N LEU A 58 1.93 3.68 4.54
CA LEU A 58 0.78 3.22 5.31
C LEU A 58 -0.27 4.32 5.31
N GLN A 59 -1.48 4.03 4.84
CA GLN A 59 -2.61 4.95 4.94
C GLN A 59 -3.16 4.89 6.37
N SER A 60 -2.33 5.29 7.33
CA SER A 60 -2.79 5.62 8.67
C SER A 60 -3.46 6.98 8.57
N ALA A 61 -4.77 7.04 8.83
CA ALA A 61 -5.49 8.28 9.03
C ALA A 61 -5.13 8.89 10.40
N ASP A 62 -3.84 9.13 10.64
CA ASP A 62 -3.31 9.77 11.85
C ASP A 62 -2.60 11.06 11.42
N ASP A 63 -3.43 12.02 11.00
CA ASP A 63 -3.13 13.45 11.05
C ASP A 63 -3.97 13.95 12.24
N ASP A 64 -3.31 14.11 13.39
CA ASP A 64 -3.86 14.60 14.68
C ASP A 64 -4.37 16.05 14.59
#